data_AF-A0AAE9IGK2-F1
#
_entry.id   AF-A0AAE9IGK2-F1
#
_cell.length_a   1.000
_cell.length_b   1.000
_cell.length_c   1.000
_cell.angle_alpha   90.00
_cell.angle_beta   90.00
_cell.angle_gamma   90.00
#
_symmetry.space_group_name_H-M   'P 1'
#
loop_
_entity.id
_entity.type
_entity.pdbx_description
1 polymer ?
#
loop_
_entity_poly.entity_id
_entity_poly.type
_entity_poly.pdbx_seq_one_letter_code
_entity_poly.pdbx_strand_id
1 'polypeptide(L)'
;MPLKPLLLLENRYIANGHWDQILLKRSKMQEWAASGQLPNAIGLQARQAPAIQYVKDLLAEGYVGKVLSANLKIFIDGMGGVGDKSTAYLFDRKVGGNLLTIVGGHNLDAFTYMLGDFTALSALTAQQFPEV
;
A
#
# COMPACT_ATOMS: atom_id res chain seq x y z
N MET A 1 4.15 -28.79 -17.20
CA MET A 1 3.82 -28.02 -15.97
C MET A 1 2.93 -26.85 -16.35
N PRO A 2 1.74 -26.66 -15.78
CA PRO A 2 0.94 -25.49 -16.10
C PRO A 2 1.44 -24.29 -15.27
N LEU A 3 1.97 -23.27 -15.95
CA LEU A 3 2.30 -21.98 -15.37
C LEU A 3 0.99 -21.28 -14.99
N LYS A 4 0.78 -21.04 -13.68
CA LYS A 4 -0.31 -20.17 -13.23
C LYS A 4 0.10 -18.72 -13.51
N PRO A 5 -0.74 -17.89 -14.17
CA PRO A 5 -0.49 -16.47 -14.26
C PRO A 5 -0.41 -15.89 -12.84
N LEU A 6 0.67 -15.18 -12.55
CA LEU A 6 0.92 -14.54 -11.26
C LEU A 6 0.05 -13.29 -11.16
N LEU A 7 -1.27 -13.47 -11.03
CA LEU A 7 -2.13 -12.43 -10.47
C LEU A 7 -1.70 -12.32 -9.00
N LEU A 8 -0.91 -11.31 -8.66
CA LEU A 8 -0.67 -10.91 -7.28
C LEU A 8 -1.98 -10.33 -6.73
N LEU A 9 -2.92 -11.24 -6.41
CA LEU A 9 -4.05 -10.96 -5.55
C LEU A 9 -3.49 -10.66 -4.16
N GLU A 10 -3.30 -9.37 -3.99
CA GLU A 10 -2.97 -8.48 -2.87
C GLU A 10 -2.98 -9.01 -1.42
N ASN A 11 -3.62 -10.13 -1.10
CA ASN A 11 -3.77 -10.61 0.28
C ASN A 11 -3.01 -11.89 0.65
N ARG A 12 -2.22 -12.49 -0.25
CA ARG A 12 -1.54 -13.78 0.03
C ARG A 12 -0.02 -13.78 0.13
N TYR A 13 0.65 -12.66 -0.14
CA TYR A 13 2.13 -12.62 -0.14
C TYR A 13 2.76 -11.62 0.84
N ILE A 14 1.96 -11.03 1.73
CA ILE A 14 2.47 -10.40 2.94
C ILE A 14 2.69 -11.53 3.96
N ALA A 15 3.81 -12.24 3.87
CA ALA A 15 4.09 -13.38 4.74
C ALA A 15 5.56 -13.40 5.18
N ASN A 16 5.80 -13.24 6.49
CA ASN A 16 6.96 -13.61 7.30
C ASN A 16 8.25 -12.79 7.14
N GLY A 17 8.53 -11.86 8.07
CA GLY A 17 9.89 -11.43 8.45
C GLY A 17 10.08 -10.02 9.02
N HIS A 18 11.26 -9.79 9.62
CA HIS A 18 11.84 -8.47 9.95
C HIS A 18 11.81 -7.53 8.72
N TRP A 19 11.91 -6.21 8.90
CA TRP A 19 11.91 -5.22 7.81
C TRP A 19 12.83 -5.59 6.64
N ASP A 20 14.01 -6.15 6.93
CA ASP A 20 14.96 -6.62 5.92
C ASP A 20 14.40 -7.73 5.02
N GLN A 21 13.56 -8.61 5.56
CA GLN A 21 12.93 -9.68 4.78
C GLN A 21 11.80 -9.15 3.89
N ILE A 22 11.09 -8.12 4.33
CA ILE A 22 10.07 -7.45 3.50
C ILE A 22 10.76 -6.80 2.30
N LEU A 23 11.87 -6.09 2.52
CA LEU A 23 12.66 -5.46 1.46
C LEU A 23 13.31 -6.49 0.53
N LEU A 24 13.85 -7.58 1.08
CA LEU A 24 14.41 -8.67 0.28
C LEU A 24 13.35 -9.32 -0.61
N LYS A 25 12.16 -9.59 -0.07
CA LYS A 25 11.04 -10.15 -0.85
C LYS A 25 10.59 -9.20 -1.94
N ARG A 26 10.48 -7.91 -1.65
CA ARG A 26 10.22 -6.87 -2.64
C ARG A 26 11.24 -6.92 -3.77
N SER A 27 12.54 -6.95 -3.46
CA SER A 27 13.61 -7.01 -4.48
C SER A 27 13.47 -8.25 -5.35
N LYS A 28 13.25 -9.42 -4.75
CA LYS A 28 13.09 -10.67 -5.48
C LYS A 28 11.85 -10.68 -6.38
N MET A 29 10.73 -10.12 -5.90
CA MET A 29 9.53 -9.95 -6.72
C MET A 29 9.76 -8.99 -7.88
N GLN A 30 10.53 -7.92 -7.67
CA GLN A 30 10.91 -6.99 -8.72
C GLN A 30 11.79 -7.67 -9.77
N GLU A 31 12.76 -8.49 -9.38
CA GLU A 31 13.59 -9.29 -10.29
C GLU A 31 12.76 -10.27 -11.11
N TRP A 32 11.79 -10.96 -10.49
CA TRP A 32 10.88 -11.86 -11.20
C TRP A 32 9.95 -11.11 -12.16
N ALA A 33 9.41 -9.97 -11.74
CA ALA A 33 8.59 -9.15 -12.61
C ALA A 33 9.37 -8.61 -13.81
N ALA A 34 10.66 -8.28 -13.63
CA ALA A 34 11.53 -7.80 -14.68
C ALA A 34 12.04 -8.91 -15.62
N SER A 35 12.25 -10.12 -15.11
CA SER A 35 12.72 -11.28 -15.89
C SER A 35 11.58 -12.07 -16.56
N GLY A 36 10.36 -11.95 -16.05
CA GLY A 36 9.17 -12.57 -16.64
C GLY A 36 8.70 -11.85 -17.90
N GLN A 37 8.30 -12.61 -18.91
CA GLN A 37 7.65 -12.08 -20.12
C GLN A 37 6.12 -11.98 -19.97
N LEU A 38 5.60 -12.14 -18.76
CA LEU A 38 4.16 -12.10 -18.47
C LEU A 38 3.76 -10.72 -17.92
N PRO A 39 2.56 -10.22 -18.26
CA PRO A 39 2.00 -9.04 -17.61
C PRO A 39 1.90 -9.24 -16.09
N ASN A 40 2.35 -8.24 -15.34
CA ASN A 40 2.29 -8.21 -13.89
C ASN A 40 1.33 -7.10 -13.43
N ALA A 41 0.69 -7.29 -12.28
CA ALA A 41 -0.16 -6.29 -11.65
C ALA A 41 0.11 -6.25 -10.15
N ILE A 42 -0.03 -5.06 -9.56
CA ILE A 42 -0.07 -4.83 -8.12
C ILE A 42 -1.47 -4.30 -7.82
N GLY A 43 -2.13 -4.80 -6.79
CA GLY A 43 -3.54 -4.55 -6.54
C GLY A 43 -3.92 -3.13 -6.06
N LEU A 44 -3.17 -2.09 -6.38
CA LEU A 44 -3.39 -0.70 -5.93
C LEU A 44 -4.66 -0.09 -6.57
N GLN A 45 -5.80 -0.62 -6.20
CA GLN A 45 -7.11 -0.47 -6.83
C GLN A 45 -7.69 0.93 -6.63
N ALA A 46 -7.25 1.66 -5.60
CA ALA A 46 -7.61 3.06 -5.41
C ALA A 46 -7.28 3.91 -6.65
N ARG A 47 -6.21 3.57 -7.38
CA ARG A 47 -5.86 4.22 -8.65
C ARG A 47 -6.92 4.05 -9.73
N GLN A 48 -7.80 3.05 -9.65
CA GLN A 48 -8.91 2.85 -10.61
C GLN A 48 -10.21 3.51 -10.15
N ALA A 49 -10.25 4.10 -8.95
CA ALA A 49 -11.45 4.77 -8.47
C ALA A 49 -11.73 6.03 -9.32
N PRO A 50 -12.97 6.21 -9.84
CA PRO A 50 -13.30 7.37 -10.68
C PRO A 50 -12.99 8.71 -10.02
N ALA A 51 -13.20 8.83 -8.70
CA ALA A 51 -12.89 10.04 -7.96
C ALA A 51 -11.38 10.36 -7.93
N ILE A 52 -10.52 9.34 -7.81
CA ILE A 52 -9.06 9.50 -7.82
C ILE A 52 -8.58 9.91 -9.21
N GLN A 53 -9.09 9.27 -10.25
CA GLN A 53 -8.79 9.64 -11.65
C GLN A 53 -9.22 11.08 -11.94
N TYR A 54 -10.45 11.44 -11.55
CA TYR A 54 -10.97 12.78 -11.80
C TYR A 54 -10.16 13.88 -11.11
N VAL A 55 -9.76 13.69 -9.84
CA VAL A 55 -8.89 14.65 -9.15
C VAL A 55 -7.54 14.76 -9.85
N LYS A 56 -6.96 13.63 -10.28
CA LYS A 56 -5.70 13.63 -11.01
C LYS A 56 -5.79 14.40 -12.33
N ASP A 57 -6.87 14.22 -13.08
CA ASP A 57 -7.09 14.93 -14.35
C ASP A 57 -7.22 16.45 -14.11
N LEU A 58 -8.01 16.87 -13.11
CA LEU A 58 -8.11 18.29 -12.73
C LEU A 58 -6.76 18.91 -12.35
N LEU A 59 -5.93 18.16 -11.62
CA LEU A 59 -4.57 18.60 -11.28
C LEU A 59 -3.68 18.72 -12.52
N ALA A 60 -3.76 17.76 -13.45
CA ALA A 60 -2.99 17.76 -14.69
C ALA A 60 -3.42 18.90 -15.64
N GLU A 61 -4.70 19.25 -15.66
CA GLU A 61 -5.25 20.38 -16.41
C GLU A 61 -4.89 21.74 -15.81
N GLY A 62 -4.28 21.77 -14.62
CA GLY A 62 -3.93 23.01 -13.92
C GLY A 62 -5.14 23.71 -13.29
N TYR A 63 -6.24 23.00 -13.05
CA TYR A 63 -7.50 23.56 -12.53
C TYR A 63 -7.32 24.37 -11.23
N VAL A 64 -6.44 23.90 -10.33
CA VAL A 64 -6.11 24.58 -9.06
C VAL A 64 -4.80 25.39 -9.13
N GLY A 65 -4.20 25.52 -10.31
CA GLY A 65 -2.86 26.10 -10.49
C GLY A 65 -1.77 25.27 -9.80
N LYS A 66 -0.75 25.95 -9.26
CA LYS A 66 0.36 25.29 -8.55
C LYS A 66 -0.11 24.82 -7.17
N VAL A 67 -0.09 23.50 -6.95
CA VAL A 67 -0.32 22.92 -5.62
C VAL A 67 0.80 23.37 -4.66
N LEU A 68 0.42 24.08 -3.60
CA LEU A 68 1.36 24.53 -2.56
C LEU A 68 1.41 23.56 -1.38
N SER A 69 0.29 22.92 -1.07
CA SER A 69 0.16 21.98 0.04
C SER A 69 -1.05 21.08 -0.17
N ALA A 70 -0.98 19.85 0.32
CA ALA A 70 -2.10 18.93 0.38
C ALA A 70 -2.08 18.19 1.72
N ASN A 71 -3.25 17.80 2.23
CA ASN A 71 -3.38 17.08 3.49
C ASN A 71 -4.27 15.85 3.30
N LEU A 72 -3.86 14.74 3.89
CA LEU A 72 -4.60 13.50 3.91
C LEU A 72 -4.81 13.10 5.37
N LYS A 73 -6.07 12.85 5.74
CA LYS A 73 -6.47 12.31 7.04
C LYS A 73 -7.32 11.09 6.82
N ILE A 74 -6.96 10.00 7.48
CA ILE A 74 -7.61 8.70 7.33
C ILE A 74 -7.94 8.23 8.74
N PHE A 75 -9.17 7.76 8.90
CA PHE A 75 -9.65 7.16 10.14
C PHE A 75 -10.22 5.80 9.77
N ILE A 76 -9.87 4.78 10.55
CA ILE A 76 -10.46 3.46 10.44
C ILE A 76 -10.86 2.97 11.83
N ASP A 77 -11.79 2.03 11.87
CA ASP A 77 -12.36 1.42 13.06
C ASP A 77 -11.66 0.12 13.50
N GLY A 78 -10.71 -0.40 12.71
CA GLY A 78 -10.05 -1.68 12.95
C GLY A 78 -8.51 -1.63 13.07
N MET A 79 -7.91 -2.82 13.13
CA MET A 79 -6.45 -3.07 13.19
C MET A 79 -5.75 -2.67 14.51
N GLY A 80 -6.47 -2.70 15.63
CA GLY A 80 -5.92 -2.56 16.99
C GLY A 80 -7.02 -2.55 18.05
N GLY A 81 -6.72 -2.99 19.28
CA GLY A 81 -7.63 -2.98 20.43
C GLY A 81 -8.77 -4.01 20.40
N VAL A 82 -9.29 -4.33 19.21
CA VAL A 82 -10.25 -5.42 18.95
C VAL A 82 -9.91 -6.06 17.61
N GLY A 83 -9.99 -7.40 17.54
CA GLY A 83 -9.64 -8.16 16.34
C GLY A 83 -10.65 -9.24 15.99
N ASP A 84 -10.87 -9.45 14.69
CA ASP A 84 -11.66 -10.56 14.17
C ASP A 84 -10.80 -11.79 13.94
N LYS A 85 -11.37 -12.98 14.18
CA LYS A 85 -10.68 -14.26 13.90
C LYS A 85 -10.23 -14.39 12.45
N SER A 86 -10.96 -13.79 11.50
CA SER A 86 -10.64 -13.81 10.07
C SER A 86 -9.38 -13.00 9.72
N THR A 87 -9.04 -12.00 10.53
CA THR A 87 -7.89 -11.10 10.31
C THR A 87 -6.80 -11.25 11.37
N ALA A 88 -6.96 -12.20 12.30
CA ALA A 88 -6.05 -12.43 13.42
C ALA A 88 -4.57 -12.59 13.03
N TYR A 89 -4.30 -13.12 11.82
CA TYR A 89 -2.94 -13.26 11.30
C TYR A 89 -2.21 -11.91 11.12
N LEU A 90 -2.94 -10.80 10.89
CA LEU A 90 -2.37 -9.46 10.76
C LEU A 90 -1.75 -8.96 12.08
N PHE A 91 -2.08 -9.57 13.21
CA PHE A 91 -1.48 -9.24 14.51
C PHE A 91 -0.16 -9.96 14.77
N ASP A 92 0.21 -10.96 13.95
CA ASP A 92 1.58 -11.47 13.95
C ASP A 92 2.48 -10.50 13.17
N ARG A 93 3.39 -9.84 13.88
CA ARG A 93 4.37 -8.91 13.30
C ARG A 93 5.18 -9.52 12.15
N LYS A 94 5.37 -10.84 12.15
CA LYS A 94 6.07 -11.54 11.07
C LYS A 94 5.29 -11.43 9.76
N VAL A 95 3.96 -11.44 9.76
CA VAL A 95 3.17 -11.31 8.54
C VAL A 95 3.54 -10.05 7.78
N GLY A 96 3.75 -8.93 8.49
CA GLY A 96 4.15 -7.64 7.92
C GLY A 96 2.97 -6.80 7.42
N GLY A 97 1.75 -7.31 7.53
CA GLY A 97 0.51 -6.60 7.23
C GLY A 97 -0.01 -5.94 8.50
N ASN A 98 -0.10 -4.62 8.52
CA ASN A 98 -0.57 -3.83 9.66
C ASN A 98 -1.19 -2.52 9.17
N LEU A 99 -1.67 -1.69 10.11
CA LEU A 99 -2.29 -0.40 9.80
C LEU A 99 -1.42 0.46 8.86
N LEU A 100 -0.11 0.53 9.12
CA LEU A 100 0.79 1.36 8.32
C LEU A 100 1.03 0.76 6.93
N THR A 101 1.31 -0.54 6.84
CA THR A 101 1.69 -1.16 5.56
C THR A 101 0.51 -1.42 4.63
N ILE A 102 -0.69 -1.61 5.17
CA ILE A 102 -1.92 -1.82 4.39
C ILE A 102 -2.63 -0.49 4.19
N VAL A 103 -3.26 0.05 5.24
CA VAL A 103 -4.10 1.25 5.12
C VAL A 103 -3.26 2.47 4.77
N GLY A 104 -2.14 2.67 5.48
CA GLY A 104 -1.20 3.74 5.17
C GLY A 104 -0.63 3.60 3.76
N GLY A 105 -0.20 2.39 3.38
CA GLY A 105 0.34 2.08 2.05
C GLY A 105 -0.61 2.43 0.90
N HIS A 106 -1.84 1.93 0.93
CA HIS A 106 -2.84 2.20 -0.12
C HIS A 106 -3.20 3.69 -0.25
N ASN A 107 -3.32 4.39 0.87
CA ASN A 107 -3.71 5.78 0.83
C ASN A 107 -2.54 6.70 0.45
N LEU A 108 -1.31 6.40 0.91
CA LEU A 108 -0.11 7.09 0.44
C LEU A 108 0.10 6.89 -1.06
N ASP A 109 -0.14 5.66 -1.56
CA ASP A 109 -0.08 5.35 -2.98
C ASP A 109 -1.07 6.19 -3.81
N ALA A 110 -2.34 6.24 -3.39
CA ALA A 110 -3.35 7.05 -4.07
C ALA A 110 -2.99 8.55 -4.03
N PHE A 111 -2.43 9.01 -2.90
CA PHE A 111 -2.02 10.40 -2.72
C PHE A 111 -0.87 10.79 -3.65
N THR A 112 0.19 9.98 -3.71
CA THR A 112 1.32 10.25 -4.63
C THR A 112 0.95 10.00 -6.09
N TYR A 113 0.00 9.09 -6.37
CA TYR A 113 -0.54 8.90 -7.71
C TYR A 113 -1.21 10.16 -8.27
N MET A 114 -1.85 10.96 -7.42
CA MET A 114 -2.48 12.23 -7.80
C MET A 114 -1.51 13.40 -7.79
N LEU A 115 -0.62 13.47 -6.79
CA LEU A 115 0.16 14.68 -6.48
C LEU A 115 1.65 14.60 -6.82
N GLY A 116 2.15 13.41 -7.18
CA GLY A 116 3.57 13.13 -7.39
C GLY A 116 4.27 12.57 -6.14
N ASP A 117 5.52 12.15 -6.33
CA ASP A 117 6.32 11.48 -5.30
C ASP A 117 6.92 12.48 -4.28
N PHE A 118 7.26 11.96 -3.10
CA PHE A 118 7.96 12.73 -2.07
C PHE A 118 9.44 12.92 -2.43
N THR A 119 9.96 14.14 -2.22
CA THR A 119 11.41 14.42 -2.28
C THR A 119 12.09 14.24 -0.93
N ALA A 120 11.35 14.39 0.17
CA ALA A 120 11.78 14.18 1.54
C ALA A 120 10.59 13.74 2.41
N LEU A 121 10.86 13.01 3.49
CA LEU A 121 9.84 12.51 4.40
C LEU A 121 10.30 12.66 5.86
N SER A 122 9.37 13.09 6.72
CA SER A 122 9.47 12.97 8.17
C SER A 122 8.21 12.26 8.67
N ALA A 123 8.37 11.32 9.59
CA ALA A 123 7.27 10.50 10.08
C ALA A 123 7.41 10.21 11.58
N LEU A 124 6.25 10.15 12.24
CA LEU A 124 6.12 9.68 13.62
C LEU A 124 5.10 8.54 13.63
N THR A 125 5.44 7.44 14.28
CA THR A 125 4.54 6.31 14.50
C THR A 125 4.29 6.13 15.98
N ALA A 126 3.09 5.66 16.33
CA ALA A 126 2.72 5.37 17.70
C ALA A 126 1.86 4.10 17.74
N GLN A 127 2.14 3.23 18.71
CA GLN A 127 1.29 2.07 19.00
C GLN A 127 0.31 2.46 20.09
N GLN A 128 -0.95 2.70 19.71
CA GLN A 128 -2.00 3.08 20.67
C GLN A 128 -2.55 1.87 21.43
N PHE A 129 -2.55 0.69 20.80
CA PHE A 129 -3.00 -0.57 21.38
C PHE A 129 -1.86 -1.59 21.38
N PRO A 130 -1.28 -1.91 22.56
CA PRO A 130 -0.24 -2.94 22.68
C PRO A 130 -0.73 -4.35 22.38
N GLU A 131 -2.02 -4.59 22.66
CA GLU A 131 -2.70 -5.89 22.56
C GLU A 131 -4.00 -5.74 21.76
N VAL A 132 -4.55 -6.89 21.35
CA VAL A 132 -5.79 -7.04 20.57
C VAL A 132 -6.68 -8.06 21.24
#